data_AF-A0A9P4WIK6-F1
#
_entry.id   AF-A0A9P4WIK6-F1
#
_cell.length_a   1.000
_cell.length_b   1.000
_cell.length_c   1.000
_cell.angle_alpha   90.00
_cell.angle_beta   90.00
_cell.angle_gamma   90.00
#
_symmetry.space_group_name_H-M   'P 1'
#
loop_
_entity.id
_entity.type
_entity.pdbx_description
1 polymer ?
#
loop_
_entity_poly.entity_id
_entity_poly.type
_entity_poly.pdbx_seq_one_letter_code
_entity_poly.pdbx_strand_id
1 'polypeptide(L)'
;MPSLVPRDNAGYALPFVVIVLIIIFGALCLVICGYAIHRTFGFKKDGNGFKPVSAAQATYMAEVRIRNMDNLAYEGRRSQWARHGKGPRA
;
A
#
# COMPACT_ATOMS: atom_id res chain seq x y z
N MET A 1 -58.59 12.04 -27.00
CA MET A 1 -57.68 13.21 -26.95
C MET A 1 -56.32 12.74 -27.47
N PRO A 2 -55.73 13.38 -28.49
CA PRO A 2 -54.42 12.95 -28.97
C PRO A 2 -53.36 13.22 -27.88
N SER A 3 -52.63 12.17 -27.48
CA SER A 3 -51.53 12.27 -26.51
C SER A 3 -50.27 12.76 -27.23
N LEU A 4 -49.65 13.82 -26.71
CA LEU A 4 -48.34 14.28 -27.18
C LEU A 4 -47.28 13.27 -26.72
N VAL A 5 -46.68 12.55 -27.67
CA VAL A 5 -45.55 11.67 -27.40
C VAL A 5 -44.27 12.52 -27.38
N PRO A 6 -43.43 12.43 -26.32
CA PRO A 6 -42.15 13.13 -26.28
C PRO A 6 -41.28 12.77 -27.49
N ARG A 7 -40.56 13.75 -28.03
CA ARG A 7 -39.63 13.51 -29.14
C ARG A 7 -38.34 12.91 -28.58
N ASP A 8 -38.21 11.60 -28.66
CA ASP A 8 -37.11 10.83 -28.04
C ASP A 8 -35.73 11.12 -28.66
N ASN A 9 -35.71 11.59 -29.91
CA ASN A 9 -34.51 11.86 -30.66
C ASN A 9 -34.32 13.38 -30.74
N ALA A 10 -33.48 13.94 -29.87
CA ALA A 10 -33.17 15.38 -29.76
C ALA A 10 -32.42 15.98 -30.98
N GLY A 11 -32.65 15.44 -32.19
CA GLY A 11 -31.98 15.84 -33.43
C GLY A 11 -30.70 15.07 -33.73
N TYR A 12 -30.32 14.10 -32.90
CA TYR A 12 -29.15 13.27 -33.10
C TYR A 12 -29.41 12.12 -34.08
N ALA A 13 -28.37 11.77 -34.87
CA ALA A 13 -28.41 10.64 -35.79
C ALA A 13 -28.49 9.27 -35.08
N LEU A 14 -28.13 9.22 -33.79
CA LEU A 14 -28.15 8.03 -32.96
C LEU A 14 -29.09 8.24 -31.76
N PRO A 15 -29.74 7.17 -31.26
CA PRO A 15 -30.51 7.24 -30.02
C PRO A 15 -29.65 7.72 -28.85
N PHE A 16 -30.22 8.56 -27.98
CA PHE A 16 -29.50 9.15 -26.85
C PHE A 16 -28.80 8.09 -25.96
N VAL A 17 -29.48 6.97 -25.73
CA VAL A 17 -28.93 5.83 -24.95
C VAL A 17 -27.63 5.30 -25.55
N VAL A 18 -27.53 5.23 -26.88
CA VAL A 18 -26.34 4.73 -27.57
C VAL A 18 -25.17 5.70 -27.38
N ILE A 19 -25.43 7.00 -27.44
CA ILE A 19 -24.42 8.04 -27.22
C ILE A 19 -23.84 7.91 -25.80
N VAL A 20 -24.71 7.76 -24.80
CA VAL A 20 -24.31 7.59 -23.40
C VAL A 20 -23.45 6.33 -23.21
N LEU A 21 -23.84 5.20 -23.83
CA LEU A 21 -23.08 3.96 -23.74
C LEU A 21 -21.68 4.08 -24.36
N ILE A 22 -21.56 4.75 -25.51
CA ILE A 22 -20.27 4.98 -26.16
C ILE A 22 -19.36 5.85 -25.27
N ILE A 23 -19.92 6.87 -24.62
CA ILE A 23 -19.16 7.74 -23.70
C ILE A 23 -18.67 6.95 -22.48
N ILE A 24 -19.54 6.15 -21.85
CA ILE A 24 -19.17 5.31 -20.70
C ILE A 24 -18.06 4.34 -21.08
N PHE A 25 -18.20 3.68 -22.23
CA PHE A 25 -17.20 2.73 -22.72
C PHE A 25 -15.87 3.42 -23.06
N GLY A 26 -15.92 4.58 -23.71
CA GLY A 26 -14.74 5.39 -24.00
C GLY A 26 -14.01 5.83 -22.73
N ALA A 27 -14.75 6.28 -21.72
CA ALA A 27 -14.18 6.67 -20.42
C ALA A 27 -13.50 5.47 -19.72
N LEU A 28 -14.15 4.30 -19.71
CA LEU A 28 -13.58 3.08 -19.15
C LEU A 28 -12.27 2.69 -19.86
N CYS A 29 -12.26 2.71 -21.19
CA CYS A 29 -11.06 2.41 -21.98
C CYS A 29 -9.91 3.38 -21.65
N LEU A 30 -10.19 4.69 -21.54
CA LEU A 30 -9.19 5.67 -21.18
C LEU A 30 -8.61 5.43 -19.77
N VAL A 31 -9.45 5.07 -18.80
CA VAL A 31 -8.99 4.74 -17.43
C VAL A 31 -8.09 3.50 -17.44
N ILE A 32 -8.49 2.44 -18.15
CA ILE A 32 -7.70 1.20 -18.24
C ILE A 32 -6.36 1.46 -18.95
N CYS A 33 -6.38 2.18 -20.07
CA CYS A 33 -5.16 2.55 -20.80
C CYS A 33 -4.26 3.45 -19.96
N GLY A 34 -4.82 4.45 -19.28
CA GLY A 34 -4.07 5.33 -18.38
C GLY A 34 -3.43 4.56 -17.22
N TYR A 35 -4.16 3.65 -16.60
CA TYR A 35 -3.63 2.77 -15.56
C TYR A 35 -2.53 1.84 -16.10
N ALA A 36 -2.72 1.25 -17.28
CA ALA A 36 -1.73 0.38 -17.91
C ALA A 36 -0.44 1.15 -18.19
N ILE A 37 -0.52 2.35 -18.78
CA ILE A 37 0.62 3.24 -19.03
C ILE A 37 1.29 3.64 -17.72
N HIS A 38 0.53 4.02 -16.69
CA HIS A 38 1.08 4.32 -15.37
C HIS A 38 1.75 3.10 -14.74
N ARG A 39 1.24 1.89 -14.95
CA ARG A 39 1.86 0.67 -14.42
C ARG A 39 3.15 0.31 -15.16
N THR A 40 3.21 0.51 -16.47
CA THR A 40 4.37 0.13 -17.30
C THR A 40 5.44 1.20 -17.36
N PHE A 41 5.06 2.47 -17.37
CA PHE A 41 5.94 3.63 -17.53
C PHE A 41 5.89 4.60 -16.35
N GLY A 42 4.96 4.43 -15.42
CA GLY A 42 4.87 5.28 -14.23
C GLY A 42 6.20 5.29 -13.50
N PHE A 43 6.69 6.51 -13.38
CA PHE A 43 7.96 6.94 -12.82
C PHE A 43 8.54 5.93 -11.85
N LYS A 44 9.72 5.41 -12.21
CA LYS A 44 10.57 4.58 -11.35
C LYS A 44 10.45 5.07 -9.92
N LYS A 45 10.04 4.15 -9.03
CA LYS A 45 10.01 4.27 -7.57
C LYS A 45 10.69 5.55 -7.12
N ASP A 46 9.90 6.52 -6.70
CA ASP A 46 10.36 7.46 -5.67
C ASP A 46 11.25 6.68 -4.71
N GLY A 47 12.40 7.27 -4.34
CA GLY A 47 13.42 6.68 -3.47
C GLY A 47 12.96 6.26 -2.06
N ASN A 48 11.65 6.08 -1.86
CA ASN A 48 10.95 5.48 -0.73
C ASN A 48 10.87 3.95 -0.78
N GLY A 49 11.50 3.29 -1.75
CA GLY A 49 11.77 1.86 -1.64
C GLY A 49 12.67 1.57 -0.43
N PHE A 50 12.59 0.35 0.13
CA PHE A 50 13.52 -0.10 1.17
C PHE A 50 14.96 0.13 0.68
N LYS A 51 15.67 1.07 1.29
CA LYS A 51 17.06 1.35 0.91
C LYS A 51 17.88 0.09 1.24
N PRO A 52 18.72 -0.39 0.31
CA PRO A 52 19.61 -1.50 0.62
C PRO A 52 20.49 -1.08 1.80
N VAL A 53 20.43 -1.88 2.87
CA VAL A 53 21.24 -1.67 4.07
C VAL A 53 22.70 -1.87 3.69
N SER A 54 23.56 -0.89 4.03
CA SER A 54 25.01 -1.01 3.83
C SER A 54 25.55 -2.23 4.58
N ALA A 55 26.58 -2.90 4.06
CA ALA A 55 27.23 -4.02 4.74
C ALA A 55 27.69 -3.66 6.17
N ALA A 56 28.26 -2.46 6.34
CA ALA A 56 28.66 -1.95 7.66
C ALA A 56 27.46 -1.65 8.57
N GLN A 57 26.32 -1.27 8.00
CA GLN A 57 25.08 -1.04 8.76
C GLN A 57 24.45 -2.36 9.20
N ALA A 58 24.52 -3.40 8.36
CA ALA A 58 24.04 -4.73 8.68
C ALA A 58 24.85 -5.39 9.81
N THR A 59 26.19 -5.27 9.79
CA THR A 59 27.05 -5.77 10.87
C THR A 59 26.78 -5.03 12.18
N TYR A 60 26.67 -3.70 12.14
CA TYR A 60 26.32 -2.90 13.31
C TYR A 60 24.96 -3.31 13.91
N MET A 61 23.94 -3.49 13.07
CA MET A 61 22.60 -3.93 13.51
C MET A 61 22.64 -5.33 14.15
N ALA A 62 23.48 -6.23 13.64
CA ALA A 62 23.69 -7.55 14.23
C ALA A 62 24.34 -7.46 15.62
N GLU A 63 25.38 -6.64 15.77
CA GLU A 63 26.05 -6.42 17.07
C GLU A 63 25.13 -5.76 18.10
N VAL A 64 24.33 -4.78 17.69
CA VAL A 64 23.32 -4.14 18.56
C VAL A 64 22.27 -5.15 19.01
N ARG A 65 21.81 -6.02 18.09
CA ARG A 65 20.83 -7.06 18.41
C ARG A 65 21.38 -8.03 19.46
N ILE A 66 22.63 -8.47 19.33
CA ILE A 66 23.26 -9.38 20.30
C ILE A 66 23.33 -8.73 21.68
N ARG A 67 23.85 -7.50 21.78
CA ARG A 67 23.96 -6.78 23.07
C ARG A 67 22.60 -6.56 23.75
N ASN A 68 21.58 -6.20 22.96
CA ASN A 68 20.24 -6.00 23.51
C ASN A 68 19.63 -7.33 24.00
N MET A 69 19.90 -8.45 23.33
CA MET A 69 19.46 -9.76 23.78
C MET A 69 20.17 -10.22 25.06
N ASP A 70 21.47 -9.94 25.19
CA ASP A 70 22.21 -10.25 26.41
C ASP A 70 21.70 -9.46 27.61
N ASN A 71 21.42 -8.17 27.43
CA ASN A 71 20.83 -7.31 28.46
C ASN A 71 19.43 -7.80 28.85
N LEU A 72 18.59 -8.12 27.86
CA LEU A 72 17.25 -8.65 28.11
C LEU A 72 17.30 -9.98 28.87
N ALA A 73 18.23 -10.87 28.53
CA ALA A 73 18.41 -12.13 29.24
C ALA A 73 18.90 -11.92 30.68
N TYR A 74 19.77 -10.94 30.91
CA TYR A 74 20.23 -10.56 32.25
C TYR A 74 19.09 -10.00 33.11
N GLU A 75 18.28 -9.08 32.57
CA GLU A 75 17.11 -8.53 33.24
C GLU A 75 16.04 -9.60 33.51
N GLY A 76 15.82 -10.51 32.55
CA GLY A 76 14.95 -11.67 32.71
C GLY A 76 15.37 -12.54 33.90
N ARG A 77 16.66 -12.90 33.99
CA ARG A 77 17.19 -13.68 35.13
C ARG A 77 17.08 -12.93 36.46
N ARG A 78 17.38 -11.63 36.46
CA ARG A 78 17.26 -10.77 37.66
C ARG A 78 15.81 -10.68 38.16
N SER A 79 14.83 -10.53 37.26
CA SER A 79 13.41 -10.48 37.62
C SER A 79 12.89 -11.81 38.16
N GLN A 80 13.38 -12.94 37.65
CA GLN A 80 13.07 -14.27 38.19
C GLN A 80 13.64 -14.47 39.59
N TRP A 81 14.88 -14.04 39.85
CA TRP A 81 15.48 -14.10 41.19
C TRP A 81 14.75 -13.22 42.21
N ALA A 82 14.29 -12.03 41.78
CA ALA A 82 13.48 -11.15 42.63
C ALA A 82 12.11 -11.77 42.98
N ARG A 83 11.46 -12.48 42.04
CA ARG A 83 10.20 -13.21 42.32
C ARG A 83 10.40 -14.43 43.21
N HIS A 84 11.57 -15.06 43.17
CA HIS A 84 11.84 -16.33 43.89
C HIS A 84 12.53 -16.15 45.26
N GLY A 85 12.75 -14.90 45.71
CA GLY A 85 13.27 -14.59 47.04
C GLY A 85 14.71 -15.04 47.34
N LYS A 86 15.42 -15.59 46.35
CA LYS A 86 16.81 -16.04 46.46
C LYS A 86 17.71 -15.08 45.65
N GLY A 87 17.99 -13.92 46.22
CA GLY A 87 19.07 -13.05 45.74
C GLY A 87 20.44 -13.60 46.17
N PRO A 88 21.52 -13.35 45.41
CA PRO A 88 22.87 -13.77 45.82
C PRO A 88 23.26 -13.07 47.12
N ARG A 89 23.77 -13.84 48.09
CA ARG A 89 24.46 -13.27 49.25
C ARG A 89 25.78 -12.68 48.76
N ALA A 90 26.06 -11.47 49.24
CA ALA A 90 27.28 -10.72 49.01
C ALA A 90 28.54 -11.54 49.34
#